data_AF-A0A7V9GHZ8-F1
#
_entry.id   AF-A0A7V9GHZ8-F1
#
_cell.length_a   1.000
_cell.length_b   1.000
_cell.length_c   1.000
_cell.angle_alpha   90.00
_cell.angle_beta   90.00
_cell.angle_gamma   90.00
#
_symmetry.space_group_name_H-M   'P 1'
#
loop_
_entity.id
_entity.type
_entity.pdbx_description
1 polymer ?
#
loop_
_entity_poly.entity_id
_entity_poly.type
_entity_poly.pdbx_seq_one_letter_code
_entity_poly.pdbx_strand_id
1 'polypeptide(L)'
;LALPRVHEGDSEPFTVVEYRNRHAQYKGEAELQAAHAAFPWAVVLDDHEIDNNWADEIPQDPDLQPRDVFLARRAAAFQAYYEHMPLRRSSIPAGIDMQLYRRLTFGDLLNVHVLDTRQYRSDQDQALRLDPNRTILGDDQEQWLMANLAGGTARWNALAQQVFFSQRDFTAGPNQSFSNDAWDNYVPERNGLRDHVAAVGASNPVVLTGDVHATYVCDVKANFDDPTSATVATELVGTSITNGGDREGSGGRGPRGSPPEPSWGPICA
;
A
#
# COMPACT_ATOMS: atom_id res chain seq x y z
N LEU A 1 -6.73 -2.01 27.80
CA LEU A 1 -5.94 -1.24 26.82
C LEU A 1 -4.80 -2.12 26.37
N ALA A 2 -4.87 -2.66 25.15
CA ALA A 2 -3.78 -3.44 24.60
C ALA A 2 -2.69 -2.47 24.11
N LEU A 3 -1.51 -2.54 24.70
CA LEU A 3 -0.37 -1.74 24.23
C LEU A 3 0.11 -2.30 22.88
N PRO A 4 0.66 -1.46 22.00
CA PRO A 4 1.33 -1.93 20.79
C PRO A 4 2.41 -2.96 21.10
N ARG A 5 2.65 -3.89 20.18
CA ARG A 5 3.70 -4.92 20.34
C ARG A 5 5.05 -4.25 20.52
N VAL A 6 5.80 -4.69 21.53
CA VAL A 6 7.20 -4.31 21.71
C VAL A 6 8.05 -5.20 20.79
N HIS A 7 8.82 -4.59 19.89
CA HIS A 7 9.76 -5.33 19.05
C HIS A 7 10.93 -5.82 19.88
N GLU A 8 11.37 -7.04 19.64
CA GLU A 8 12.63 -7.53 20.18
C GLU A 8 13.81 -6.81 19.48
N GLY A 9 14.82 -6.45 20.27
CA GLY A 9 15.96 -5.63 19.83
C GLY A 9 15.79 -4.14 20.14
N ASP A 10 16.88 -3.39 20.02
CA ASP A 10 16.93 -1.96 20.36
C ASP A 10 16.75 -1.04 19.13
N SER A 11 16.63 -1.62 17.92
CA SER A 11 16.58 -0.89 16.66
C SER A 11 15.75 -1.59 15.58
N GLU A 12 15.59 -0.90 14.45
CA GLU A 12 15.10 -1.52 13.22
C GLU A 12 16.06 -2.60 12.70
N PRO A 13 15.54 -3.62 11.98
CA PRO A 13 16.35 -4.67 11.38
C PRO A 13 17.12 -4.17 10.15
N PHE A 14 18.40 -4.55 10.03
CA PHE A 14 19.24 -4.26 8.85
C PHE A 14 19.78 -5.53 8.18
N THR A 15 20.06 -6.57 8.97
CA THR A 15 20.62 -7.83 8.49
C THR A 15 19.54 -8.89 8.28
N VAL A 16 19.82 -9.88 7.44
CA VAL A 16 18.87 -10.99 7.18
C VAL A 16 18.51 -11.75 8.48
N VAL A 17 19.43 -11.83 9.44
CA VAL A 17 19.16 -12.46 10.74
C VAL A 17 18.16 -11.65 11.54
N GLU A 18 18.31 -10.32 11.57
CA GLU A 18 17.38 -9.44 12.28
C GLU A 18 15.98 -9.46 11.65
N TYR A 19 15.87 -9.45 10.31
CA TYR A 19 14.57 -9.60 9.64
C TYR A 19 13.93 -10.97 9.89
N ARG A 20 14.71 -12.05 9.85
CA ARG A 20 14.22 -13.40 10.21
C ARG A 20 13.70 -13.43 11.65
N ASN A 21 14.42 -12.83 12.59
CA ASN A 21 14.00 -12.74 13.98
C ASN A 21 12.71 -11.91 14.12
N ARG A 22 12.61 -10.77 13.41
CA ARG A 22 11.39 -9.94 13.39
C ARG A 22 10.19 -10.70 12.84
N HIS A 23 10.36 -11.42 11.73
CA HIS A 23 9.30 -12.28 11.20
C HIS A 23 8.94 -13.40 12.17
N ALA A 24 9.93 -14.07 12.78
CA ALA A 24 9.69 -15.13 13.76
C ALA A 24 8.93 -14.61 14.99
N GLN A 25 9.25 -13.42 15.49
CA GLN A 25 8.52 -12.77 16.58
C GLN A 25 7.03 -12.62 16.24
N TYR A 26 6.73 -12.08 15.05
CA TYR A 26 5.34 -11.89 14.61
C TYR A 26 4.64 -13.23 14.33
N LYS A 27 5.29 -14.13 13.60
CA LYS A 27 4.73 -15.45 13.23
C LYS A 27 4.68 -16.43 14.40
N GLY A 28 5.27 -16.10 15.54
CA GLY A 28 5.20 -16.86 16.79
C GLY A 28 3.85 -16.74 17.51
N GLU A 29 3.02 -15.76 17.16
CA GLU A 29 1.74 -15.53 17.82
C GLU A 29 0.68 -16.59 17.46
N ALA A 30 0.00 -17.10 18.48
CA ALA A 30 -0.96 -18.19 18.34
C ALA A 30 -2.13 -17.79 17.43
N GLU A 31 -2.62 -16.56 17.55
CA GLU A 31 -3.74 -16.02 16.78
C GLU A 31 -3.36 -15.88 15.30
N LEU A 32 -2.15 -15.37 15.01
CA LEU A 32 -1.67 -15.25 13.63
C LEU A 32 -1.41 -16.62 13.01
N GLN A 33 -0.85 -17.56 13.76
CA GLN A 33 -0.68 -18.96 13.32
C GLN A 33 -2.04 -19.61 13.01
N ALA A 34 -3.02 -19.43 13.88
CA ALA A 34 -4.37 -19.97 13.68
C ALA A 34 -5.01 -19.41 12.40
N ALA A 35 -4.90 -18.10 12.16
CA ALA A 35 -5.44 -17.47 10.95
C ALA A 35 -4.73 -17.93 9.66
N HIS A 36 -3.40 -18.12 9.70
CA HIS A 36 -2.64 -18.69 8.59
C HIS A 36 -2.96 -20.16 8.32
N ALA A 37 -3.24 -20.95 9.36
CA ALA A 37 -3.62 -22.36 9.21
C ALA A 37 -5.04 -22.53 8.64
N ALA A 38 -5.93 -21.58 8.89
CA ALA A 38 -7.33 -21.65 8.50
C ALA A 38 -7.60 -21.29 7.03
N PHE A 39 -6.79 -20.43 6.42
CA PHE A 39 -7.07 -19.85 5.09
C PHE A 39 -5.81 -19.79 4.21
N PRO A 40 -5.94 -19.82 2.87
CA PRO A 40 -4.86 -19.40 1.98
C PRO A 40 -4.72 -17.87 1.98
N TRP A 41 -3.49 -17.36 1.95
CA TRP A 41 -3.20 -15.93 2.00
C TRP A 41 -2.59 -15.43 0.69
N ALA A 42 -3.14 -14.34 0.16
CA ALA A 42 -2.54 -13.58 -0.92
C ALA A 42 -1.86 -12.34 -0.33
N VAL A 43 -0.55 -12.43 -0.09
CA VAL A 43 0.22 -11.36 0.56
C VAL A 43 0.95 -10.48 -0.45
N VAL A 44 1.10 -9.21 -0.08
CA VAL A 44 2.03 -8.25 -0.68
C VAL A 44 2.56 -7.35 0.45
N LEU A 45 3.75 -6.79 0.29
CA LEU A 45 4.38 -5.94 1.28
C LEU A 45 3.91 -4.49 1.18
N ASP A 46 4.24 -3.72 2.21
CA ASP A 46 4.26 -2.26 2.23
C ASP A 46 5.67 -1.78 2.65
N ASP A 47 5.81 -0.58 3.19
CA ASP A 47 7.09 0.02 3.56
C ASP A 47 7.75 -0.66 4.78
N HIS A 48 6.99 -0.91 5.83
CA HIS A 48 7.48 -1.42 7.11
C HIS A 48 8.02 -2.86 7.09
N GLU A 49 7.87 -3.58 5.98
CA GLU A 49 8.62 -4.81 5.73
C GLU A 49 10.13 -4.56 5.51
N ILE A 50 10.54 -3.31 5.26
CA ILE A 50 11.93 -2.92 5.03
C ILE A 50 12.33 -1.71 5.87
N ASP A 51 11.83 -0.53 5.52
CA ASP A 51 12.27 0.78 6.04
C ASP A 51 11.11 1.76 5.89
N ASN A 52 10.78 2.56 6.89
CA ASN A 52 9.57 3.38 6.81
C ASN A 52 9.61 4.33 5.58
N ASN A 53 8.53 4.43 4.81
CA ASN A 53 8.43 5.29 3.62
C ASN A 53 9.46 5.08 2.49
N TRP A 54 10.21 3.97 2.39
CA TRP A 54 11.18 3.78 1.29
C TRP A 54 10.59 3.83 -0.13
N ALA A 55 11.31 4.38 -1.10
CA ALA A 55 10.86 4.54 -2.48
C ALA A 55 11.86 3.96 -3.48
N ASP A 56 11.52 2.79 -4.03
CA ASP A 56 12.43 2.00 -4.87
C ASP A 56 13.82 1.82 -4.21
N GLU A 57 14.84 2.53 -4.67
CA GLU A 57 16.21 2.42 -4.15
C GLU A 57 16.56 3.52 -3.13
N ILE A 58 15.58 4.32 -2.71
CA ILE A 58 15.75 5.48 -1.82
C ILE A 58 15.17 5.12 -0.45
N PRO A 59 15.99 5.14 0.63
CA PRO A 59 15.50 4.91 1.99
C PRO A 59 14.73 6.11 2.53
N GLN A 60 14.13 5.97 3.72
CA GLN A 60 13.43 7.07 4.40
C GLN A 60 14.27 8.35 4.49
N ASP A 61 15.51 8.17 4.93
CA ASP A 61 16.45 9.23 5.29
C ASP A 61 17.74 9.04 4.48
N PRO A 62 17.78 9.40 3.19
CA PRO A 62 18.94 9.16 2.32
C PRO A 62 20.22 9.85 2.79
N ASP A 63 20.10 10.95 3.56
CA ASP A 63 21.23 11.63 4.19
C ASP A 63 21.84 10.85 5.35
N LEU A 64 21.07 9.96 5.98
CA LEU A 64 21.47 9.13 7.13
C LEU A 64 21.75 7.68 6.74
N GLN A 65 21.25 7.24 5.59
CA GLN A 65 21.38 5.87 5.12
C GLN A 65 21.94 5.85 3.69
N PRO A 66 23.25 5.57 3.53
CA PRO A 66 23.85 5.44 2.21
C PRO A 66 23.11 4.41 1.34
N ARG A 67 22.93 4.72 0.05
CA ARG A 67 22.15 3.87 -0.89
C ARG A 67 22.63 2.43 -0.90
N ASP A 68 23.93 2.17 -0.90
CA ASP A 68 24.47 0.80 -0.89
C ASP A 68 24.11 0.02 0.39
N VAL A 69 24.05 0.71 1.53
CA VAL A 69 23.58 0.14 2.81
C VAL A 69 22.09 -0.16 2.74
N PHE A 70 21.27 0.75 2.20
CA PHE A 70 19.84 0.51 2.02
C PHE A 70 19.56 -0.66 1.08
N LEU A 71 20.27 -0.74 -0.06
CA LEU A 71 20.09 -1.84 -1.02
C LEU A 71 20.47 -3.19 -0.40
N ALA A 72 21.50 -3.24 0.45
CA ALA A 72 21.81 -4.44 1.23
C ALA A 72 20.70 -4.78 2.23
N ARG A 73 20.12 -3.77 2.90
CA ARG A 73 18.96 -3.91 3.81
C ARG A 73 17.72 -4.45 3.07
N ARG A 74 17.38 -3.90 1.89
CA ARG A 74 16.28 -4.36 1.03
C ARG A 74 16.45 -5.81 0.58
N ALA A 75 17.64 -6.20 0.13
CA ALA A 75 17.92 -7.59 -0.24
C ALA A 75 17.76 -8.56 0.95
N ALA A 76 18.23 -8.17 2.14
CA ALA A 76 18.05 -8.94 3.36
C ALA A 76 16.56 -9.08 3.76
N ALA A 77 15.81 -7.97 3.68
CA ALA A 77 14.38 -7.94 3.96
C ALA A 77 13.59 -8.83 3.01
N PHE A 78 13.83 -8.72 1.70
CA PHE A 78 13.17 -9.54 0.67
C PHE A 78 13.43 -11.03 0.85
N GLN A 79 14.67 -11.40 1.17
CA GLN A 79 14.99 -12.78 1.50
C GLN A 79 14.16 -13.28 2.70
N ALA A 80 14.14 -12.52 3.80
CA ALA A 80 13.40 -12.91 4.98
C ALA A 80 11.87 -12.93 4.75
N TYR A 81 11.33 -11.98 3.98
CA TYR A 81 9.93 -11.94 3.59
C TYR A 81 9.54 -13.19 2.79
N TYR A 82 10.32 -13.56 1.77
CA TYR A 82 10.10 -14.78 1.01
C TYR A 82 10.10 -16.04 1.89
N GLU A 83 11.06 -16.14 2.83
CA GLU A 83 11.21 -17.29 3.72
C GLU A 83 10.01 -17.48 4.68
N HIS A 84 9.26 -16.42 4.98
CA HIS A 84 8.16 -16.43 5.96
C HIS A 84 6.77 -16.24 5.36
N MET A 85 6.66 -16.08 4.04
CA MET A 85 5.41 -15.87 3.33
C MET A 85 5.08 -17.02 2.37
N PRO A 86 3.79 -17.36 2.17
CA PRO A 86 3.38 -18.49 1.34
C PRO A 86 3.42 -18.14 -0.17
N LEU A 87 4.59 -17.76 -0.67
CA LEU A 87 4.80 -17.31 -2.05
C LEU A 87 5.27 -18.43 -2.97
N ARG A 88 4.99 -18.27 -4.27
CA ARG A 88 5.44 -19.23 -5.30
C ARG A 88 6.93 -19.03 -5.60
N ARG A 89 7.57 -20.02 -6.22
CA ARG A 89 8.99 -19.94 -6.65
C ARG A 89 9.28 -18.78 -7.63
N SER A 90 8.27 -18.29 -8.35
CA SER A 90 8.39 -17.10 -9.21
C SER A 90 8.70 -15.83 -8.42
N SER A 91 8.45 -15.82 -7.10
CA SER A 91 8.74 -14.72 -6.19
C SER A 91 10.02 -14.97 -5.38
N ILE A 92 10.88 -15.92 -5.76
CA ILE A 92 12.22 -16.01 -5.14
C ILE A 92 12.95 -14.71 -5.45
N PRO A 93 13.45 -13.98 -4.44
CA PRO A 93 14.13 -12.71 -4.66
C PRO A 93 15.48 -12.91 -5.37
N ALA A 94 15.82 -11.95 -6.23
CA ALA A 94 17.10 -11.85 -6.93
C ALA A 94 17.80 -10.55 -6.48
N GLY A 95 18.56 -10.62 -5.39
CA GLY A 95 19.18 -9.43 -4.80
C GLY A 95 18.12 -8.46 -4.27
N ILE A 96 18.06 -7.25 -4.83
CA ILE A 96 17.10 -6.21 -4.44
C ILE A 96 15.74 -6.35 -5.15
N ASP A 97 15.55 -7.35 -6.02
CA ASP A 97 14.35 -7.50 -6.82
C ASP A 97 13.51 -8.71 -6.41
N MET A 98 12.19 -8.54 -6.34
CA MET A 98 11.26 -9.62 -5.99
C MET A 98 9.92 -9.48 -6.72
N GLN A 99 9.54 -10.44 -7.55
CA GLN A 99 8.23 -10.39 -8.24
C GLN A 99 7.08 -10.64 -7.25
N LEU A 100 6.39 -9.58 -6.84
CA LEU A 100 5.24 -9.65 -5.93
C LEU A 100 3.90 -9.36 -6.61
N TYR A 101 3.83 -8.34 -7.47
CA TYR A 101 2.58 -8.03 -8.15
C TYR A 101 2.15 -9.21 -9.04
N ARG A 102 0.84 -9.50 -9.06
CA ARG A 102 0.26 -10.66 -9.74
C ARG A 102 -1.27 -10.58 -9.80
N ARG A 103 -1.89 -11.42 -10.64
CA ARG A 103 -3.35 -11.55 -10.70
C ARG A 103 -3.82 -12.90 -10.18
N LEU A 104 -4.88 -12.89 -9.38
CA LEU A 104 -5.66 -14.08 -8.99
C LEU A 104 -7.04 -14.00 -9.63
N THR A 105 -7.51 -15.11 -10.21
CA THR A 105 -8.82 -15.19 -10.86
C THR A 105 -9.68 -16.24 -10.17
N PHE A 106 -10.84 -15.82 -9.69
CA PHE A 106 -11.83 -16.65 -9.02
C PHE A 106 -13.02 -16.88 -9.98
N GLY A 107 -12.86 -17.84 -10.88
CA GLY A 107 -13.85 -18.16 -11.91
C GLY A 107 -14.18 -16.94 -12.78
N ASP A 108 -15.48 -16.75 -13.05
CA ASP A 108 -16.02 -15.57 -13.74
C ASP A 108 -16.48 -14.47 -12.75
N LEU A 109 -16.21 -14.64 -11.45
CA LEU A 109 -16.72 -13.73 -10.43
C LEU A 109 -15.77 -12.55 -10.19
N LEU A 110 -14.49 -12.83 -9.91
CA LEU A 110 -13.57 -11.84 -9.38
C LEU A 110 -12.17 -12.03 -9.93
N ASN A 111 -11.59 -10.94 -10.46
CA ASN A 111 -10.15 -10.80 -10.59
C ASN A 111 -9.61 -9.95 -9.45
N VAL A 112 -8.52 -10.39 -8.82
CA VAL A 112 -7.76 -9.60 -7.85
C VAL A 112 -6.39 -9.30 -8.44
N HIS A 113 -6.13 -8.03 -8.70
CA HIS A 113 -4.84 -7.50 -9.13
C HIS A 113 -4.09 -7.08 -7.87
N VAL A 114 -3.19 -7.93 -7.40
CA VAL A 114 -2.33 -7.64 -6.26
C VAL A 114 -1.17 -6.79 -6.77
N LEU A 115 -1.05 -5.56 -6.27
CA LEU A 115 -0.08 -4.56 -6.73
C LEU A 115 1.05 -4.38 -5.71
N ASP A 116 2.22 -4.02 -6.22
CA ASP A 116 3.34 -3.49 -5.44
C ASP A 116 3.47 -2.00 -5.72
N THR A 117 3.34 -1.16 -4.70
CA THR A 117 3.46 0.31 -4.83
C THR A 117 4.69 0.86 -4.11
N ARG A 118 5.68 0.01 -3.83
CA ARG A 118 6.94 0.41 -3.16
C ARG A 118 8.16 0.15 -4.03
N GLN A 119 8.22 -1.00 -4.69
CA GLN A 119 9.44 -1.47 -5.35
C GLN A 119 9.84 -0.64 -6.58
N TYR A 120 8.92 0.07 -7.22
CA TYR A 120 9.14 0.72 -8.52
C TYR A 120 8.79 2.21 -8.53
N ARG A 121 8.47 2.79 -7.38
CA ARG A 121 7.97 4.15 -7.29
C ARG A 121 9.10 5.18 -7.34
N SER A 122 8.77 6.36 -7.86
CA SER A 122 9.58 7.56 -7.68
C SER A 122 9.62 7.97 -6.20
N ASP A 123 10.64 8.71 -5.78
CA ASP A 123 10.74 9.30 -4.44
C ASP A 123 9.57 10.25 -4.15
N GLN A 124 9.14 10.38 -2.89
CA GLN A 124 8.04 11.26 -2.52
C GLN A 124 8.44 12.73 -2.59
N ASP A 125 7.71 13.51 -3.40
CA ASP A 125 7.92 14.96 -3.49
C ASP A 125 6.59 15.66 -3.79
N GLN A 126 6.09 16.45 -2.84
CA GLN A 126 4.86 17.24 -3.02
C GLN A 126 4.96 18.28 -4.12
N ALA A 127 6.14 18.86 -4.35
CA ALA A 127 6.33 19.85 -5.41
C ALA A 127 6.16 19.22 -6.79
N LEU A 128 6.42 17.91 -6.91
CA LEU A 128 6.33 17.15 -8.14
C LEU A 128 5.08 16.27 -8.22
N ARG A 129 4.07 16.46 -7.35
CA ARG A 129 2.88 15.59 -7.32
C ARG A 129 2.07 15.56 -8.63
N LEU A 130 2.22 16.59 -9.45
CA LEU A 130 1.55 16.76 -10.76
C LEU A 130 2.50 16.46 -11.95
N ASP A 131 3.74 16.04 -11.69
CA ASP A 131 4.69 15.71 -12.75
C ASP A 131 4.28 14.39 -13.44
N PRO A 132 4.00 14.40 -14.76
CA PRO A 132 3.57 13.19 -15.47
C PRO A 132 4.65 12.12 -15.61
N ASN A 133 5.90 12.41 -15.26
CA ASN A 133 7.00 11.43 -15.31
C ASN A 133 7.19 10.67 -13.99
N ARG A 134 6.43 11.00 -12.94
CA ARG A 134 6.49 10.27 -11.67
C ARG A 134 5.51 9.11 -11.68
N THR A 135 5.93 8.02 -11.05
CA THR A 135 5.22 6.74 -11.03
C THR A 135 5.24 6.12 -9.64
N ILE A 136 4.22 5.34 -9.32
CA ILE A 136 4.10 4.48 -8.15
C ILE A 136 4.21 3.01 -8.52
N LEU A 137 3.76 2.62 -9.72
CA LEU A 137 3.76 1.23 -10.18
C LEU A 137 5.02 0.86 -10.97
N GLY A 138 5.68 1.85 -11.58
CA GLY A 138 6.65 1.63 -12.65
C GLY A 138 6.00 1.19 -13.97
N ASP A 139 6.70 1.43 -15.07
CA ASP A 139 6.18 1.22 -16.43
C ASP A 139 5.65 -0.19 -16.68
N ASP A 140 6.40 -1.22 -16.25
CA ASP A 140 6.06 -2.62 -16.52
C ASP A 140 4.78 -3.06 -15.80
N GLN A 141 4.62 -2.68 -14.53
CA GLN A 141 3.46 -3.04 -13.74
C GLN A 141 2.23 -2.21 -14.14
N GLU A 142 2.40 -0.93 -14.49
CA GLU A 142 1.32 -0.08 -15.01
C GLU A 142 0.77 -0.68 -16.32
N GLN A 143 1.63 -0.96 -17.30
CA GLN A 143 1.23 -1.56 -18.57
C GLN A 143 0.58 -2.93 -18.37
N TRP A 144 1.14 -3.77 -17.49
CA TRP A 144 0.55 -5.03 -17.10
C TRP A 144 -0.86 -4.85 -16.53
N LEU A 145 -1.05 -3.89 -15.62
CA LEU A 145 -2.35 -3.65 -14.99
C LEU A 145 -3.38 -3.16 -16.02
N MET A 146 -3.03 -2.16 -16.83
CA MET A 146 -3.89 -1.62 -17.88
C MET A 146 -4.34 -2.71 -18.84
N ALA A 147 -3.41 -3.57 -19.29
CA ALA A 147 -3.74 -4.69 -20.17
C ALA A 147 -4.66 -5.73 -19.50
N ASN A 148 -4.49 -6.01 -18.20
CA ASN A 148 -5.33 -6.99 -17.51
C ASN A 148 -6.73 -6.48 -17.16
N LEU A 149 -6.92 -5.16 -17.08
CA LEU A 149 -8.23 -4.51 -16.93
C LEU A 149 -8.98 -4.47 -18.27
N ALA A 150 -8.25 -4.35 -19.39
CA ALA A 150 -8.80 -4.40 -20.73
C ALA A 150 -9.04 -5.86 -21.19
N GLY A 151 -10.24 -6.40 -20.98
CA GLY A 151 -10.66 -7.65 -21.65
C GLY A 151 -10.96 -8.85 -20.77
N GLY A 152 -11.53 -8.65 -19.58
CA GLY A 152 -12.04 -9.72 -18.74
C GLY A 152 -13.56 -9.90 -18.83
N THR A 153 -14.05 -11.12 -18.58
CA THR A 153 -15.47 -11.42 -18.33
C THR A 153 -15.80 -11.51 -16.84
N ALA A 154 -14.84 -11.19 -15.96
CA ALA A 154 -15.06 -11.24 -14.51
C ALA A 154 -16.08 -10.18 -14.09
N ARG A 155 -17.00 -10.54 -13.20
CA ARG A 155 -18.01 -9.61 -12.68
C ARG A 155 -17.42 -8.49 -11.83
N TRP A 156 -16.29 -8.72 -11.16
CA TRP A 156 -15.60 -7.76 -10.30
C TRP A 156 -14.11 -7.72 -10.60
N ASN A 157 -13.51 -6.54 -10.49
CA ASN A 157 -12.06 -6.35 -10.58
C ASN A 157 -11.58 -5.59 -9.35
N ALA A 158 -10.80 -6.25 -8.49
CA ALA A 158 -10.25 -5.65 -7.29
C ALA A 158 -8.78 -5.27 -7.50
N LEU A 159 -8.40 -4.04 -7.15
CA LEU A 159 -7.02 -3.59 -7.02
C LEU A 159 -6.63 -3.72 -5.55
N ALA A 160 -5.86 -4.76 -5.20
CA ALA A 160 -5.38 -4.97 -3.84
C ALA A 160 -3.99 -4.38 -3.69
N GLN A 161 -3.88 -3.29 -2.91
CA GLN A 161 -2.69 -2.44 -2.85
C GLN A 161 -2.56 -1.75 -1.49
N GLN A 162 -1.49 -0.99 -1.31
CA GLN A 162 -0.98 -0.55 -0.02
C GLN A 162 -1.62 0.76 0.44
N VAL A 163 -1.50 1.82 -0.37
CA VAL A 163 -1.63 3.22 0.07
C VAL A 163 -2.88 3.91 -0.48
N PHE A 164 -3.41 4.92 0.22
CA PHE A 164 -4.68 5.59 -0.12
C PHE A 164 -4.78 6.03 -1.59
N PHE A 165 -5.81 5.56 -2.32
CA PHE A 165 -6.02 5.82 -3.74
C PHE A 165 -6.82 7.10 -3.99
N SER A 166 -7.98 7.22 -3.37
CA SER A 166 -8.88 8.36 -3.55
C SER A 166 -8.25 9.66 -3.06
N GLN A 167 -8.70 10.80 -3.61
CA GLN A 167 -8.19 12.10 -3.17
C GLN A 167 -8.55 12.36 -1.70
N ARG A 168 -7.55 12.67 -0.89
CA ARG A 168 -7.73 12.95 0.55
C ARG A 168 -7.02 14.24 0.93
N ASP A 169 -7.75 15.35 0.84
CA ASP A 169 -7.31 16.66 1.32
C ASP A 169 -7.49 16.74 2.85
N PHE A 170 -6.40 16.97 3.57
CA PHE A 170 -6.37 17.12 5.01
C PHE A 170 -6.80 18.51 5.50
N THR A 171 -7.00 19.46 4.58
CA THR A 171 -7.36 20.83 4.91
C THR A 171 -8.73 21.20 4.37
N ALA A 172 -9.52 21.91 5.18
CA ALA A 172 -10.79 22.47 4.73
C ALA A 172 -10.56 23.84 4.07
N GLY A 173 -11.35 24.14 3.03
CA GLY A 173 -11.34 25.43 2.36
C GLY A 173 -10.47 25.45 1.09
N PRO A 174 -9.94 26.62 0.68
CA PRO A 174 -9.23 26.74 -0.60
C PRO A 174 -7.77 26.25 -0.56
N ASN A 175 -7.22 26.04 0.64
CA ASN A 175 -5.90 25.44 0.78
C ASN A 175 -6.04 23.92 0.66
N GLN A 176 -5.04 23.28 0.05
CA GLN A 176 -5.00 21.83 -0.08
C GLN A 176 -3.74 21.27 0.58
N SER A 177 -3.88 20.14 1.25
CA SER A 177 -2.78 19.41 1.85
C SER A 177 -3.03 17.92 1.68
N PHE A 178 -2.07 17.22 1.08
CA PHE A 178 -2.23 15.80 0.75
C PHE A 178 -1.14 14.96 1.41
N SER A 179 -1.36 13.65 1.49
CA SER A 179 -0.31 12.71 1.92
C SER A 179 0.86 12.73 0.96
N ASN A 180 2.09 12.74 1.50
CA ASN A 180 3.31 12.56 0.71
C ASN A 180 3.49 11.12 0.24
N ASP A 181 2.85 10.16 0.92
CA ASP A 181 3.10 8.73 0.77
C ASP A 181 1.88 7.95 0.25
N ALA A 182 1.01 8.61 -0.52
CA ALA A 182 -0.18 8.01 -1.11
C ALA A 182 -0.33 8.42 -2.58
N TRP A 183 -1.37 7.94 -3.27
CA TRP A 183 -1.61 8.25 -4.68
C TRP A 183 -1.84 9.74 -4.96
N ASP A 184 -2.18 10.56 -3.94
CA ASP A 184 -2.21 12.02 -4.09
C ASP A 184 -0.84 12.66 -4.39
N ASN A 185 0.25 11.94 -4.16
CA ASN A 185 1.60 12.37 -4.55
C ASN A 185 1.98 11.93 -5.99
N TYR A 186 1.13 11.17 -6.69
CA TYR A 186 1.35 10.60 -8.03
C TYR A 186 0.11 10.83 -8.92
N VAL A 187 -0.37 12.07 -8.97
CA VAL A 187 -1.69 12.40 -9.52
C VAL A 187 -1.87 12.02 -10.99
N PRO A 188 -0.90 12.27 -11.91
CA PRO A 188 -1.07 11.91 -13.31
C PRO A 188 -1.28 10.41 -13.51
N GLU A 189 -0.48 9.56 -12.86
CA GLU A 189 -0.61 8.10 -12.96
C GLU A 189 -1.90 7.60 -12.29
N ARG A 190 -2.27 8.15 -11.11
CA ARG A 190 -3.57 7.85 -10.47
C ARG A 190 -4.72 8.10 -11.43
N ASN A 191 -4.75 9.31 -12.00
CA ASN A 191 -5.83 9.73 -12.88
C ASN A 191 -5.81 8.91 -14.17
N GLY A 192 -4.64 8.59 -14.72
CA GLY A 192 -4.49 7.71 -15.88
C GLY A 192 -5.08 6.32 -15.63
N LEU A 193 -4.77 5.69 -14.50
CA LEU A 193 -5.34 4.40 -14.11
C LEU A 193 -6.86 4.47 -13.92
N ARG A 194 -7.35 5.49 -13.20
CA ARG A 194 -8.77 5.76 -13.00
C ARG A 194 -9.51 5.92 -14.34
N ASP A 195 -8.97 6.74 -15.23
CA ASP A 195 -9.57 7.05 -16.52
C ASP A 195 -9.54 5.82 -17.44
N HIS A 196 -8.48 5.00 -17.37
CA HIS A 196 -8.40 3.73 -18.08
C HIS A 196 -9.48 2.74 -17.61
N VAL A 197 -9.68 2.59 -16.29
CA VAL A 197 -10.75 1.76 -15.71
C VAL A 197 -12.12 2.17 -16.26
N ALA A 198 -12.40 3.47 -16.33
CA ALA A 198 -13.64 4.00 -16.89
C ALA A 198 -13.73 3.75 -18.41
N ALA A 199 -12.65 3.99 -19.16
CA ALA A 199 -12.61 3.87 -20.60
C ALA A 199 -12.81 2.44 -21.10
N VAL A 200 -12.24 1.45 -20.42
CA VAL A 200 -12.40 0.03 -20.78
C VAL A 200 -13.70 -0.58 -20.25
N GLY A 201 -14.47 0.19 -19.46
CA GLY A 201 -15.70 -0.29 -18.83
C GLY A 201 -15.45 -1.49 -17.92
N ALA A 202 -14.37 -1.47 -17.13
CA ALA A 202 -14.06 -2.56 -16.23
C ALA A 202 -15.25 -2.85 -15.31
N SER A 203 -15.63 -4.12 -15.19
CA SER A 203 -16.83 -4.49 -14.43
C SER A 203 -16.58 -4.38 -12.92
N ASN A 204 -17.42 -3.58 -12.27
CA ASN A 204 -17.47 -3.35 -10.82
C ASN A 204 -16.07 -3.24 -10.16
N PRO A 205 -15.31 -2.19 -10.47
CA PRO A 205 -13.97 -2.01 -9.93
C PRO A 205 -14.01 -1.61 -8.45
N VAL A 206 -13.13 -2.24 -7.65
CA VAL A 206 -12.97 -1.97 -6.22
C VAL A 206 -11.48 -1.80 -5.91
N VAL A 207 -11.12 -0.83 -5.09
CA VAL A 207 -9.76 -0.67 -4.56
C VAL A 207 -9.75 -1.13 -3.11
N LEU A 208 -8.79 -1.98 -2.73
CA LEU A 208 -8.58 -2.45 -1.36
C LEU A 208 -7.26 -1.89 -0.86
N THR A 209 -7.29 -1.24 0.30
CA THR A 209 -6.20 -0.37 0.78
C THR A 209 -5.93 -0.60 2.28
N GLY A 210 -4.68 -0.38 2.71
CA GLY A 210 -4.25 -0.38 4.11
C GLY A 210 -3.56 0.93 4.51
N ASP A 211 -2.35 0.82 5.09
CA ASP A 211 -1.42 1.91 5.47
C ASP A 211 -1.93 2.89 6.56
N VAL A 212 -3.09 3.51 6.36
CA VAL A 212 -3.47 4.73 7.09
C VAL A 212 -4.01 4.51 8.52
N HIS A 213 -4.05 3.27 9.00
CA HIS A 213 -4.46 2.87 10.35
C HIS A 213 -5.87 3.36 10.77
N ALA A 214 -6.78 3.49 9.81
CA ALA A 214 -8.17 3.85 10.02
C ALA A 214 -9.05 3.32 8.89
N THR A 215 -10.35 3.18 9.15
CA THR A 215 -11.31 2.69 8.16
C THR A 215 -11.91 3.84 7.36
N TYR A 216 -11.94 3.70 6.04
CA TYR A 216 -12.64 4.58 5.11
C TYR A 216 -13.39 3.77 4.06
N VAL A 217 -14.47 4.35 3.54
CA VAL A 217 -15.11 3.93 2.30
C VAL A 217 -15.23 5.16 1.42
N CYS A 218 -14.66 5.09 0.22
CA CYS A 218 -14.56 6.25 -0.65
C CYS A 218 -15.15 5.94 -2.03
N ASP A 219 -15.87 6.91 -2.58
CA ASP A 219 -16.19 6.88 -4.01
C ASP A 219 -14.97 7.35 -4.80
N VAL A 220 -14.51 6.53 -5.75
CA VAL A 220 -13.49 6.97 -6.70
C VAL A 220 -14.18 7.74 -7.81
N LYS A 221 -14.12 9.07 -7.76
CA LYS A 221 -14.80 9.95 -8.70
C LYS A 221 -14.01 10.14 -10.00
N ALA A 222 -14.71 10.17 -11.14
CA ALA A 222 -14.15 10.50 -12.45
C ALA A 222 -13.45 11.87 -12.46
N ASN A 223 -13.92 12.78 -11.61
CA ASN A 223 -13.20 13.99 -11.24
C ASN A 223 -13.26 14.15 -9.72
N PHE A 224 -12.12 14.01 -9.05
CA PHE A 224 -12.02 14.13 -7.60
C PHE A 224 -12.35 15.53 -7.06
N ASP A 225 -12.30 16.57 -7.91
CA ASP A 225 -12.68 17.93 -7.53
C ASP A 225 -14.17 18.22 -7.77
N ASP A 226 -14.91 17.28 -8.36
CA ASP A 226 -16.35 17.39 -8.60
C ASP A 226 -17.10 16.21 -7.97
N PRO A 227 -17.72 16.39 -6.79
CA PRO A 227 -18.43 15.31 -6.11
C PRO A 227 -19.69 14.84 -6.86
N THR A 228 -20.15 15.61 -7.87
CA THR A 228 -21.27 15.21 -8.73
C THR A 228 -20.83 14.38 -9.93
N SER A 229 -19.52 14.29 -10.19
CA SER A 229 -18.99 13.46 -11.27
C SER A 229 -19.26 11.96 -11.02
N ALA A 230 -19.19 11.17 -12.09
CA ALA A 230 -19.49 9.75 -12.03
C ALA A 230 -18.55 9.02 -11.06
N THR A 231 -19.09 8.12 -10.24
CA THR A 231 -18.28 7.18 -9.46
C THR A 231 -17.79 6.07 -10.40
N VAL A 232 -16.49 5.93 -10.54
CA VAL A 232 -15.87 4.95 -11.43
C VAL A 232 -15.44 3.68 -10.71
N ALA A 233 -15.21 3.73 -9.40
CA ALA A 233 -14.90 2.60 -8.51
C ALA A 233 -15.25 2.93 -7.06
N THR A 234 -15.16 1.95 -6.17
CA THR A 234 -15.23 2.17 -4.71
C THR A 234 -13.92 1.74 -4.07
N GLU A 235 -13.37 2.57 -3.18
CA GLU A 235 -12.22 2.22 -2.35
C GLU A 235 -12.67 1.80 -0.95
N LEU A 236 -12.14 0.67 -0.49
CA LEU A 236 -12.34 0.13 0.85
C LEU A 236 -10.99 0.13 1.56
N VAL A 237 -10.85 1.01 2.55
CA VAL A 237 -9.62 1.18 3.33
C VAL A 237 -9.79 0.45 4.66
N GLY A 238 -9.00 -0.61 4.84
CA GLY A 238 -9.00 -1.40 6.07
C GLY A 238 -8.21 -0.71 7.18
N THR A 239 -8.74 -0.77 8.40
CA THR A 239 -7.98 -0.37 9.59
C THR A 239 -6.78 -1.29 9.84
N SER A 240 -5.88 -0.85 10.71
CA SER A 240 -4.80 -1.68 11.23
C SER A 240 -5.32 -2.85 12.08
N ILE A 241 -4.56 -3.94 12.12
CA ILE A 241 -4.79 -5.03 13.08
C ILE A 241 -4.48 -4.53 14.50
N THR A 242 -3.35 -3.83 14.69
CA THR A 242 -2.94 -3.28 16.00
C THR A 242 -2.26 -1.91 15.96
N ASN A 243 -1.80 -1.44 14.79
CA ASN A 243 -0.99 -0.21 14.73
C ASN A 243 -1.82 1.03 15.11
N GLY A 244 -1.28 1.86 16.01
CA GLY A 244 -2.02 2.98 16.61
C GLY A 244 -2.72 2.65 17.94
N GLY A 245 -2.80 1.36 18.33
CA GLY A 245 -3.39 0.91 19.59
C GLY A 245 -4.88 1.23 19.74
N ASP A 246 -5.38 1.10 20.97
CA ASP A 246 -6.75 1.50 21.32
C ASP A 246 -6.89 3.03 21.23
N ARG A 247 -7.29 3.57 20.08
CA ARG A 247 -7.69 4.97 19.96
C ARG A 247 -9.13 5.13 20.43
N GLU A 248 -9.32 5.54 21.70
CA GLU A 248 -10.61 6.10 22.11
C GLU A 248 -10.90 7.37 21.27
N GLY A 249 -12.15 7.56 20.87
CA GLY A 249 -12.63 8.66 20.03
C GLY A 249 -12.51 10.07 20.64
N SER A 250 -11.35 10.44 21.18
CA SER A 250 -11.04 11.75 21.72
C SER A 250 -9.64 12.20 21.28
N GLY A 251 -9.54 12.78 20.08
CA GLY A 251 -8.57 13.84 19.71
C GLY A 251 -7.13 13.75 20.25
N GLY A 252 -6.53 12.56 20.34
CA GLY A 252 -5.21 12.35 20.94
C GLY A 252 -4.10 12.44 19.89
N ARG A 253 -3.19 13.40 20.07
CA ARG A 253 -2.01 13.66 19.22
C ARG A 253 -1.26 12.36 18.91
N GLY A 254 -1.08 12.07 17.62
CA GLY A 254 -0.10 11.09 17.17
C GLY A 254 1.34 11.50 17.52
N PRO A 255 2.33 10.60 17.33
CA PRO A 255 3.73 10.96 17.41
C PRO A 255 4.00 12.12 16.44
N ARG A 256 4.83 13.06 16.87
CA ARG A 256 5.02 14.41 16.30
C ARG A 256 4.91 14.46 14.77
N GLY A 257 3.88 15.13 14.26
CA GLY A 257 3.82 15.55 12.85
C GLY A 257 2.42 15.52 12.24
N SER A 258 1.59 14.54 12.61
CA SER A 258 0.28 14.36 11.96
C SER A 258 -0.87 14.87 12.84
N PRO A 259 -1.85 15.61 12.29
CA PRO A 259 -3.04 16.00 13.03
C PRO A 259 -3.82 14.75 13.50
N PRO A 260 -4.60 14.87 14.60
CA PRO A 260 -5.39 13.75 15.10
C PRO A 260 -6.46 13.35 14.07
N GLU A 261 -6.31 12.16 13.50
CA GLU A 261 -7.30 11.52 12.63
C GLU A 261 -8.43 10.93 13.50
N PRO A 262 -9.72 11.24 13.22
CA PRO A 262 -10.84 10.63 13.92
C PRO A 262 -10.89 9.11 13.70
N SER A 263 -11.38 8.36 14.70
CA SER A 263 -11.48 6.89 14.68
C SER A 263 -12.44 6.33 13.61
N TRP A 264 -13.17 7.21 12.94
CA TRP A 264 -14.03 6.95 11.80
C TRP A 264 -13.75 8.02 10.75
N GLY A 265 -13.23 7.62 9.60
CA GLY A 265 -13.21 8.49 8.43
C GLY A 265 -14.64 8.73 7.94
N PRO A 266 -15.01 9.95 7.52
CA PRO A 266 -16.26 10.14 6.79
C PRO A 266 -16.26 9.27 5.52
N ILE A 267 -17.45 9.05 4.94
CA ILE A 267 -17.51 8.62 3.53
C ILE A 267 -16.80 9.72 2.75
N CYS A 268 -15.61 9.45 2.22
CA CYS A 268 -14.90 10.40 1.38
C CYS A 268 -15.57 10.36 0.01
N ALA A 269 -16.05 11.51 -0.43
CA ALA A 269 -16.62 11.72 -1.75
C ALA A 269 -15.62 12.49 -2.60
#